data_AF-A0A1G3L7Z0-F1
#
_entry.id   AF-A0A1G3L7Z0-F1
#
_cell.length_a   1.000
_cell.length_b   1.000
_cell.length_c   1.000
_cell.angle_alpha   90.00
_cell.angle_beta   90.00
_cell.angle_gamma   90.00
#
_symmetry.space_group_name_H-M   'P 1'
#
loop_
_entity.id
_entity.type
_entity.pdbx_description
1 polymer ?
#
loop_
_entity_poly.entity_id
_entity_poly.type
_entity_poly.pdbx_seq_one_letter_code
_entity_poly.pdbx_strand_id
1 'polypeptide(L)'
;MRLNFLILIVFLLIGCKSLERGKPDPTWDFEKYMLESQRYTTSEKYFKAVDLLKEAIAKFPNEDLVAINYNIAFNYFKLRRFEEATSYFNSVIKLFEEKDFSEAQKMENKKFVLLSNIVLDRIKVILEELKDPYHIQEDIKKNKVIKPKK
;
A
#
# COMPACT_ATOMS: atom_id res chain seq x y z
N MET A 1 39.08 16.14 30.94
CA MET A 1 37.72 15.57 31.10
C MET A 1 36.57 16.44 30.57
N ARG A 2 36.81 17.51 29.79
CA ARG A 2 35.75 18.41 29.25
C ARG A 2 35.59 18.39 27.73
N LEU A 3 36.53 17.81 26.98
CA LEU A 3 36.54 17.83 25.51
C LEU A 3 35.60 16.77 24.88
N ASN A 4 35.42 15.61 25.54
CA ASN A 4 34.54 14.54 25.04
C ASN A 4 33.04 14.88 25.14
N PHE A 5 32.65 15.78 26.03
CA PHE A 5 31.24 16.15 26.21
C PHE A 5 30.75 17.10 25.10
N LEU A 6 31.64 17.95 24.58
CA LEU A 6 31.34 18.89 23.50
C LEU A 6 31.15 18.17 22.14
N ILE A 7 31.93 17.11 21.89
CA ILE A 7 31.82 16.30 20.67
C ILE A 7 30.49 15.50 20.67
N LEU A 8 30.07 14.96 21.82
CA LEU A 8 28.78 14.28 21.97
C LEU A 8 27.57 15.21 21.73
N ILE A 9 27.66 16.47 22.18
CA ILE A 9 26.61 17.47 21.94
C ILE A 9 26.54 17.87 20.47
N VAL A 10 27.68 17.98 19.77
CA VAL A 10 27.72 18.27 18.33
C VAL A 10 27.12 17.13 17.51
N PHE A 11 27.36 15.86 17.86
CA PHE A 11 26.69 14.72 17.21
C PHE A 11 25.17 14.67 17.49
N LEU A 12 24.73 15.04 18.71
CA LEU A 12 23.30 15.17 19.04
C LEU A 12 22.62 16.31 18.26
N LEU A 13 23.30 17.43 18.04
CA LEU A 13 22.77 18.57 17.29
C LEU A 13 22.78 18.34 15.76
N ILE A 14 23.74 17.59 15.22
CA ILE A 14 23.74 17.16 13.81
C ILE A 14 22.65 16.09 13.58
N GLY A 15 22.38 15.25 14.57
CA GLY A 15 21.28 14.27 14.55
C GLY A 15 19.88 14.87 14.50
N CYS A 16 19.70 16.14 14.88
CA CYS A 16 18.40 16.82 14.83
C CYS A 16 18.08 17.48 13.47
N LYS A 17 19.02 17.56 12.53
CA LYS A 17 18.79 18.20 11.22
C LYS A 17 18.25 17.27 10.12
N SER A 18 18.04 15.98 10.40
CA SER A 18 17.54 15.01 9.41
C SER A 18 16.02 14.78 9.46
N LEU A 19 15.27 15.54 10.27
CA LEU A 19 13.83 15.34 10.47
C LEU A 19 12.97 16.56 10.11
N GLU A 20 13.39 17.39 9.15
CA GLU A 20 12.40 18.13 8.36
C GLU A 20 11.78 17.15 7.37
N ARG A 21 10.78 16.38 7.86
CA ARG A 21 9.74 15.84 6.99
C ARG A 21 9.13 17.06 6.32
N GLY A 22 9.55 17.37 5.09
CA GLY A 22 8.96 18.41 4.27
C GLY A 22 7.49 18.08 4.12
N LYS A 23 6.67 18.70 4.97
CA LYS A 23 5.22 18.56 4.89
C LYS A 23 4.80 19.04 3.50
N PRO A 24 3.76 18.44 2.92
CA PRO A 24 3.18 18.96 1.68
C PRO A 24 2.93 20.45 1.80
N ASP A 25 3.22 21.19 0.73
CA ASP A 25 2.96 22.62 0.71
C ASP A 25 1.46 22.86 0.98
N PRO A 26 1.08 23.75 1.91
CA PRO A 26 -0.31 24.06 2.20
C PRO A 26 -1.12 24.47 0.96
N THR A 27 -0.47 24.98 -0.09
CA THR A 27 -1.08 25.40 -1.35
C THR A 27 -1.39 24.26 -2.33
N TRP A 28 -0.91 23.05 -2.09
CA TRP A 28 -1.19 21.92 -2.99
C TRP A 28 -2.68 21.59 -3.05
N ASP A 29 -3.18 21.39 -4.27
CA ASP A 29 -4.49 20.83 -4.58
C ASP A 29 -4.47 19.30 -4.62
N PHE A 30 -5.64 18.66 -4.75
CA PHE A 30 -5.76 17.21 -4.72
C PHE A 30 -4.91 16.53 -5.81
N GLU A 31 -4.91 17.07 -7.03
CA GLU A 31 -4.14 16.53 -8.15
C GLU A 31 -2.64 16.54 -7.84
N LYS A 32 -2.12 17.61 -7.25
CA LYS A 32 -0.72 17.69 -6.85
C LYS A 32 -0.34 16.63 -5.83
N TYR A 33 -1.20 16.34 -4.85
CA TYR A 33 -0.98 15.23 -3.91
C TYR A 33 -0.94 13.88 -4.63
N MET A 34 -1.85 13.65 -5.58
CA MET A 34 -1.90 12.41 -6.35
C MET A 34 -0.63 12.23 -7.20
N LEU A 35 -0.21 13.27 -7.92
CA LEU A 35 1.02 13.24 -8.73
C LEU A 35 2.26 12.99 -7.88
N GLU A 36 2.39 13.68 -6.74
CA GLU A 36 3.57 13.52 -5.89
C GLU A 36 3.59 12.14 -5.19
N SER A 37 2.42 11.61 -4.81
CA SER A 37 2.33 10.25 -4.27
C SER A 37 2.73 9.19 -5.30
N GLN A 38 2.38 9.41 -6.57
CA GLN A 38 2.79 8.54 -7.68
C GLN A 38 4.30 8.61 -7.88
N ARG A 39 4.91 9.81 -7.78
CA ARG A 39 6.37 9.95 -7.82
C ARG A 39 7.06 9.19 -6.68
N TYR A 40 6.52 9.25 -5.46
CA TYR A 40 7.02 8.44 -4.35
C TYR A 40 6.87 6.95 -4.62
N THR A 41 5.72 6.53 -5.16
CA THR A 41 5.44 5.12 -5.52
C THR A 41 6.46 4.60 -6.54
N THR A 42 6.67 5.34 -7.64
CA THR A 42 7.65 5.00 -8.68
C THR A 42 9.10 5.03 -8.18
N SER A 43 9.39 5.86 -7.17
CA SER A 43 10.70 5.90 -6.51
C SER A 43 10.84 4.85 -5.38
N GLU A 44 9.91 3.91 -5.29
CA GLU A 44 9.83 2.85 -4.27
C GLU A 44 9.74 3.36 -2.81
N LYS A 45 9.40 4.63 -2.63
CA LYS A 45 9.21 5.28 -1.32
C LYS A 45 7.76 5.07 -0.85
N TYR A 46 7.34 3.81 -0.77
CA TYR A 46 5.93 3.44 -0.58
C TYR A 46 5.31 3.99 0.72
N PHE A 47 6.06 4.00 1.84
CA PHE A 47 5.57 4.61 3.08
C PHE A 47 5.26 6.10 2.92
N LYS A 48 6.12 6.85 2.22
CA LYS A 48 5.88 8.29 1.95
C LYS A 48 4.68 8.50 1.04
N ALA A 49 4.49 7.63 0.04
CA ALA A 49 3.32 7.68 -0.81
C ALA A 49 2.03 7.46 0.01
N VAL A 50 2.01 6.45 0.89
CA VAL A 50 0.87 6.19 1.78
C VAL A 50 0.58 7.38 2.70
N ASP A 51 1.60 7.92 3.36
CA ASP A 51 1.43 9.06 4.27
C ASP A 51 0.81 10.26 3.53
N LEU A 52 1.33 10.55 2.32
CA LEU A 52 0.84 11.64 1.50
C LEU A 52 -0.60 11.44 1.02
N LEU A 53 -0.95 10.22 0.59
CA LEU A 53 -2.32 9.87 0.18
C LEU A 53 -3.29 9.99 1.35
N LYS A 54 -2.90 9.57 2.56
CA LYS A 54 -3.75 9.71 3.75
C LYS A 54 -3.96 11.18 4.12
N GLU A 55 -2.94 12.02 3.97
CA GLU A 55 -3.08 13.47 4.15
C GLU A 55 -4.03 14.09 3.12
N ALA A 56 -3.99 13.64 1.86
CA ALA A 56 -4.93 14.07 0.84
C ALA A 56 -6.38 13.72 1.17
N ILE A 57 -6.67 12.51 1.69
CA ILE A 57 -8.03 12.14 2.14
C ILE A 57 -8.51 13.09 3.23
N ALA A 58 -7.65 13.43 4.19
CA ALA A 58 -8.00 14.33 5.29
C ALA A 58 -8.26 15.77 4.82
N LYS A 59 -7.47 16.25 3.84
CA LYS A 59 -7.58 17.61 3.30
C LYS A 59 -8.74 17.79 2.31
N PHE A 60 -9.07 16.73 1.56
CA PHE A 60 -10.05 16.77 0.49
C PHE A 60 -11.15 15.70 0.69
N PRO A 61 -11.98 15.83 1.74
CA PRO A 61 -12.96 14.79 2.10
C PRO A 61 -14.09 14.60 1.08
N ASN A 62 -14.27 15.54 0.16
CA ASN A 62 -15.33 15.51 -0.86
C ASN A 62 -14.88 14.86 -2.18
N GLU A 63 -13.59 14.54 -2.32
CA GLU A 63 -13.05 13.96 -3.55
C GLU A 63 -13.45 12.50 -3.73
N ASP A 64 -13.33 12.02 -4.97
CA ASP A 64 -13.54 10.61 -5.26
C ASP A 64 -12.46 9.73 -4.61
N LEU A 65 -12.88 8.94 -3.63
CA LEU A 65 -11.98 8.13 -2.85
C LEU A 65 -11.57 6.81 -3.54
N VAL A 66 -12.14 6.46 -4.70
CA VAL A 66 -11.84 5.18 -5.37
C VAL A 66 -10.36 5.08 -5.78
N ALA A 67 -9.86 6.07 -6.53
CA ALA A 67 -8.48 6.07 -7.02
C ALA A 67 -7.45 6.13 -5.87
N ILE A 68 -7.71 6.94 -4.86
CA ILE A 68 -6.81 7.12 -3.71
C ILE A 68 -6.76 5.88 -2.82
N ASN A 69 -7.89 5.18 -2.59
CA ASN A 69 -7.90 3.90 -1.88
C ASN A 69 -7.10 2.84 -2.63
N TYR A 70 -7.23 2.77 -3.97
CA TYR A 70 -6.41 1.87 -4.79
C TYR A 70 -4.92 2.17 -4.65
N ASN A 71 -4.52 3.43 -4.74
CA ASN A 71 -3.11 3.83 -4.62
C ASN A 71 -2.54 3.51 -3.23
N ILE A 72 -3.32 3.71 -2.16
CA ILE A 72 -2.91 3.32 -0.79
C ILE A 72 -2.74 1.80 -0.71
N ALA A 73 -3.72 1.04 -1.19
CA ALA A 73 -3.69 -0.43 -1.19
C ALA A 73 -2.48 -0.97 -1.95
N PHE A 74 -2.19 -0.43 -3.13
CA PHE A 74 -1.05 -0.82 -3.95
C PHE A 74 0.27 -0.56 -3.23
N ASN A 75 0.44 0.59 -2.60
CA ASN A 75 1.64 0.89 -1.84
C ASN A 75 1.80 -0.04 -0.61
N TYR A 76 0.71 -0.39 0.08
CA TYR A 76 0.76 -1.41 1.14
C TYR A 76 1.10 -2.80 0.61
N PHE A 77 0.57 -3.18 -0.55
CA PHE A 77 0.91 -4.43 -1.21
C PHE A 77 2.42 -4.49 -1.53
N LYS A 78 2.98 -3.39 -2.05
CA LYS A 78 4.43 -3.28 -2.32
C LYS A 78 5.28 -3.35 -1.05
N LEU A 79 4.76 -2.90 0.08
CA LEU A 79 5.36 -3.06 1.41
C LEU A 79 5.16 -4.45 2.03
N ARG A 80 4.48 -5.38 1.34
CA ARG A 80 4.05 -6.69 1.86
C ARG A 80 3.18 -6.63 3.11
N ARG A 81 2.51 -5.50 3.31
CA ARG A 81 1.50 -5.27 4.34
C ARG A 81 0.14 -5.71 3.81
N PHE A 82 -0.02 -7.04 3.70
CA PHE A 82 -1.12 -7.65 2.95
C PHE A 82 -2.50 -7.50 3.60
N GLU A 83 -2.56 -7.39 4.92
CA GLU A 83 -3.80 -7.13 5.65
C GLU A 83 -4.33 -5.74 5.31
N GLU A 84 -3.48 -4.73 5.41
CA GLU A 84 -3.81 -3.34 5.08
C GLU A 84 -4.12 -3.18 3.59
N ALA A 85 -3.31 -3.79 2.72
CA ALA A 85 -3.55 -3.79 1.28
C ALA A 85 -4.94 -4.37 0.95
N THR A 86 -5.26 -5.53 1.51
CA THR A 86 -6.57 -6.19 1.34
C THR A 86 -7.71 -5.29 1.81
N SER A 87 -7.57 -4.66 2.98
CA SER A 87 -8.58 -3.74 3.52
C SER A 87 -8.87 -2.57 2.56
N TYR A 88 -7.83 -1.94 2.01
CA TYR A 88 -8.00 -0.81 1.10
C TYR A 88 -8.50 -1.25 -0.29
N PHE A 89 -8.06 -2.40 -0.82
CA PHE A 89 -8.61 -2.94 -2.08
C PHE A 89 -10.09 -3.31 -1.95
N ASN A 90 -10.51 -3.89 -0.82
CA ASN A 90 -11.93 -4.14 -0.57
C ASN A 90 -12.72 -2.82 -0.45
N SER A 91 -12.10 -1.77 0.10
CA SER A 91 -12.71 -0.44 0.16
C SER A 91 -12.93 0.15 -1.22
N VAL A 92 -12.03 -0.08 -2.19
CA VAL A 92 -12.21 0.30 -3.60
C VAL A 92 -13.48 -0.31 -4.18
N ILE A 93 -13.66 -1.62 -3.99
CA ILE A 93 -14.82 -2.37 -4.50
C ILE A 93 -16.11 -1.85 -3.84
N LYS A 94 -16.10 -1.72 -2.51
CA LYS A 94 -17.25 -1.23 -1.74
C LYS A 94 -17.66 0.19 -2.15
N LEU A 95 -16.70 1.11 -2.27
CA LEU A 95 -16.98 2.48 -2.70
C LEU A 95 -17.59 2.52 -4.10
N PHE A 96 -17.12 1.67 -5.01
CA PHE A 96 -17.66 1.56 -6.37
C PHE A 96 -19.10 1.05 -6.40
N GLU A 97 -19.47 0.13 -5.51
CA GLU A 97 -20.82 -0.45 -5.43
C GLU A 97 -21.82 0.45 -4.72
N GLU A 98 -21.39 1.16 -3.67
CA GLU A 98 -22.30 1.94 -2.80
C GLU A 98 -22.54 3.36 -3.30
N LYS A 99 -21.57 3.98 -3.99
CA LYS A 99 -21.68 5.38 -4.43
C LYS A 99 -22.35 5.48 -5.79
N ASP A 100 -23.31 6.39 -5.91
CA ASP A 100 -23.94 6.70 -7.19
C ASP A 100 -23.04 7.62 -8.03
N PHE A 101 -22.21 6.98 -8.85
CA PHE A 101 -21.30 7.66 -9.78
C PHE A 101 -22.01 8.02 -11.09
N SER A 102 -21.63 9.16 -11.67
CA SER A 102 -21.96 9.42 -13.08
C SER A 102 -21.36 8.35 -13.99
N GLU A 103 -21.92 8.15 -15.19
CA GLU A 103 -21.41 7.14 -16.12
C GLU A 103 -19.93 7.36 -16.49
N ALA A 104 -19.48 8.61 -16.59
CA ALA A 104 -18.08 8.96 -16.80
C ALA A 104 -17.20 8.48 -15.63
N GLN A 105 -17.63 8.74 -14.39
CA GLN A 105 -16.92 8.28 -13.19
C GLN A 105 -16.94 6.76 -13.06
N LYS A 106 -18.05 6.09 -13.38
CA LYS A 106 -18.10 4.62 -13.40
C LYS A 106 -17.11 4.04 -14.39
N MET A 107 -17.05 4.61 -15.60
CA MET A 107 -16.11 4.18 -16.63
C MET A 107 -14.66 4.34 -16.17
N GLU A 108 -14.34 5.47 -15.53
CA GLU A 108 -13.02 5.70 -14.98
C GLU A 108 -12.68 4.75 -13.83
N ASN A 109 -13.60 4.57 -12.88
CA ASN A 109 -13.36 3.83 -11.64
C ASN A 109 -13.31 2.32 -11.82
N LYS A 110 -13.97 1.78 -12.86
CA LYS A 110 -13.98 0.34 -13.16
C LYS A 110 -12.58 -0.24 -13.30
N LYS A 111 -11.61 0.54 -13.78
CA LYS A 111 -10.19 0.11 -13.89
C LYS A 111 -9.61 -0.24 -12.51
N PHE A 112 -9.94 0.53 -11.48
CA PHE A 112 -9.42 0.33 -10.12
C PHE A 112 -10.05 -0.90 -9.46
N VAL A 113 -11.33 -1.15 -9.70
CA VAL A 113 -12.01 -2.38 -9.23
C VAL A 113 -11.36 -3.62 -9.85
N LEU A 114 -11.13 -3.62 -11.17
CA LEU A 114 -10.47 -4.73 -11.86
C LEU A 114 -9.06 -4.98 -11.29
N LEU A 115 -8.25 -3.92 -11.17
CA LEU A 115 -6.89 -4.04 -10.63
C LEU A 115 -6.89 -4.49 -9.16
N SER A 116 -7.86 -4.05 -8.36
CA SER A 116 -8.00 -4.47 -6.96
C SER A 116 -8.24 -5.97 -6.85
N ASN A 117 -9.18 -6.51 -7.64
CA ASN A 117 -9.48 -7.95 -7.66
C ASN A 117 -8.26 -8.78 -8.07
N ILE A 118 -7.54 -8.36 -9.12
CA ILE A 118 -6.32 -9.05 -9.57
C ILE A 118 -5.28 -9.12 -8.45
N VAL A 119 -5.08 -8.02 -7.72
CA VAL A 119 -4.07 -8.00 -6.64
C VAL A 119 -4.56 -8.77 -5.42
N LEU A 120 -5.85 -8.75 -5.10
CA LEU A 120 -6.43 -9.56 -4.02
C LEU A 120 -6.23 -11.06 -4.27
N ASP A 121 -6.50 -11.53 -5.49
CA ASP A 121 -6.26 -12.93 -5.88
C ASP A 121 -4.77 -13.28 -5.73
N ARG A 122 -3.88 -12.37 -6.14
CA ARG A 122 -2.44 -12.55 -5.97
C ARG A 122 -2.03 -12.61 -4.49
N ILE A 123 -2.59 -11.74 -3.65
CA ILE A 123 -2.33 -11.76 -2.20
C ILE A 123 -2.75 -13.11 -1.62
N LYS A 124 -3.93 -13.62 -2.01
CA LYS A 124 -4.41 -14.93 -1.56
C LYS A 124 -3.42 -16.05 -1.92
N VAL A 125 -2.95 -16.08 -3.17
CA VAL A 125 -1.94 -17.06 -3.62
C VAL A 125 -0.66 -16.96 -2.79
N ILE A 126 -0.13 -15.74 -2.61
CA ILE A 126 1.08 -15.51 -1.79
C ILE A 126 0.89 -16.02 -0.36
N LEU A 127 -0.26 -15.74 0.25
CA LEU A 127 -0.54 -16.19 1.62
C LEU A 127 -0.73 -17.71 1.72
N GLU A 128 -1.21 -18.37 0.67
CA GLU A 128 -1.27 -19.84 0.59
C GLU A 128 0.13 -20.45 0.47
N GLU A 129 0.98 -19.92 -0.40
CA GLU A 129 2.39 -20.32 -0.55
C GLU A 129 3.17 -20.16 0.76
N LEU A 130 2.94 -19.06 1.50
CA LEU A 130 3.59 -18.83 2.78
C LEU A 130 3.17 -19.82 3.88
N LYS A 131 2.02 -20.50 3.75
CA LYS A 131 1.58 -21.53 4.71
C LYS A 131 2.25 -22.88 4.47
N ASP A 132 2.67 -23.16 3.25
CA ASP A 132 3.40 -24.38 2.90
C ASP A 132 4.58 -24.06 1.97
N PRO A 133 5.61 -23.34 2.46
CA PRO A 133 6.69 -22.82 1.63
C PRO A 133 7.59 -23.92 1.03
N TYR A 134 7.44 -25.16 1.49
CA TYR A 134 8.17 -26.33 1.01
C TYR A 134 7.27 -27.34 0.29
N HIS A 135 6.00 -27.01 0.06
CA HIS A 135 5.00 -27.90 -0.55
C HIS A 135 4.89 -29.28 0.11
N ILE A 136 5.20 -29.37 1.41
CA ILE A 136 5.26 -30.65 2.14
C ILE A 136 3.89 -31.31 2.14
N GLN A 137 2.80 -30.54 2.21
CA GLN A 137 1.46 -31.11 2.19
C GLN A 137 1.10 -31.68 0.82
N GLU A 138 1.56 -31.04 -0.26
CA GLU A 138 1.38 -31.55 -1.62
C GLU A 138 2.18 -32.84 -1.84
N ASP A 139 3.42 -32.89 -1.37
CA ASP A 139 4.28 -34.07 -1.46
C ASP A 139 3.71 -35.24 -0.65
N ILE A 140 3.21 -34.98 0.57
CA ILE A 140 2.52 -36.00 1.38
C ILE A 140 1.26 -36.49 0.65
N LYS A 141 0.47 -35.61 0.03
CA LYS A 141 -0.72 -36.01 -0.72
C LYS A 141 -0.35 -36.88 -1.93
N LYS A 142 0.66 -36.49 -2.73
CA LYS A 142 1.15 -37.29 -3.87
C LYS A 142 1.62 -38.67 -3.42
N ASN A 143 2.39 -38.75 -2.34
CA ASN A 143 2.93 -40.01 -1.85
C ASN A 143 1.85 -40.95 -1.26
N LYS A 144 0.75 -40.42 -0.72
CA LYS A 144 -0.39 -41.24 -0.24
C LYS A 144 -1.15 -41.98 -1.34
N VAL A 145 -1.00 -41.60 -2.62
CA VAL A 145 -1.78 -42.19 -3.73
C VAL A 145 -1.22 -43.54 -4.20
N ILE A 146 -0.01 -43.94 -3.78
CA ILE A 146 0.59 -45.22 -4.20
C ILE A 146 0.07 -46.36 -3.31
N LYS A 147 -1.09 -46.91 -3.65
CA LYS A 147 -1.51 -48.23 -3.15
C LYS A 147 -1.07 -49.31 -4.14
N PRO A 148 -0.22 -50.28 -3.75
CA PRO A 148 0.07 -51.42 -4.62
C PRO A 148 -1.21 -52.21 -4.87
N LYS A 149 -1.47 -52.57 -6.14
CA LYS A 149 -2.56 -53.48 -6.50
C LYS A 149 -2.31 -54.83 -5.82
N LYS A 150 -3.31 -55.33 -5.09
CA LYS A 150 -3.37 -56.74 -4.67
C LYS A 150 -3.78 -57.61 -5.85
#